data_AF-A0A1C5TEJ8-F1
#
_entry.id   AF-A0A1C5TEJ8-F1
#
_cell.length_a   1.000
_cell.length_b   1.000
_cell.length_c   1.000
_cell.angle_alpha   90.00
_cell.angle_beta   90.00
_cell.angle_gamma   90.00
#
_symmetry.space_group_name_H-M   'P 1'
#
loop_
_entity.id
_entity.type
_entity.pdbx_description
1 polymer ?
#
loop_
_entity_poly.entity_id
_entity_poly.type
_entity_poly.pdbx_seq_one_letter_code
_entity_poly.pdbx_strand_id
1 'polypeptide(L)'
;MAYTNFEIDRCMESMVLLVDTREQPTKRFKDRLESSGLPYERHKLDVGDYSCKCILPGGDAFDFSSKAVVERKMDLGELCTCFGKERPRFEREFERAREAGTKVYLLVEGDNWEKAYNGKYRSLLKPQALVASIDAFRARYGMQLDFCKPETTGRLIRDILYRELKEYLQGCE
;
A
#
# COMPACT_ATOMS: atom_id res chain seq x y z
N MET A 1 18.32 -17.15 -14.54
CA MET A 1 17.61 -18.44 -14.71
C MET A 1 16.30 -18.27 -14.00
N ALA A 2 15.19 -18.42 -14.71
CA ALA A 2 13.87 -18.25 -14.13
C ALA A 2 13.65 -19.22 -12.97
N TYR A 3 13.03 -18.73 -11.90
CA TYR A 3 12.70 -19.56 -10.75
C TYR A 3 11.66 -20.61 -11.10
N THR A 4 11.85 -21.82 -10.62
CA THR A 4 10.83 -22.88 -10.71
C THR A 4 9.63 -22.54 -9.83
N ASN A 5 8.45 -23.09 -10.15
CA ASN A 5 7.25 -22.90 -9.31
C ASN A 5 7.50 -23.30 -7.84
N PHE A 6 8.28 -24.36 -7.61
CA PHE A 6 8.61 -24.82 -6.26
C PHE A 6 9.54 -23.87 -5.49
N GLU A 7 10.42 -23.14 -6.20
CA GLU A 7 11.24 -22.09 -5.59
C GLU A 7 10.40 -20.87 -5.27
N ILE A 8 9.51 -20.46 -6.19
CA ILE A 8 8.59 -19.34 -5.97
C ILE A 8 7.68 -19.61 -4.79
N ASP A 9 7.08 -20.79 -4.70
CA ASP A 9 6.19 -21.14 -3.59
C ASP A 9 6.94 -21.09 -2.24
N ARG A 10 8.20 -21.55 -2.18
CA ARG A 10 9.05 -21.41 -0.98
C ARG A 10 9.36 -19.94 -0.64
N CYS A 11 9.59 -19.09 -1.63
CA CYS A 11 9.71 -17.65 -1.39
C CYS A 11 8.42 -17.08 -0.79
N MET A 12 7.25 -17.45 -1.34
CA MET A 12 5.96 -16.97 -0.85
C MET A 12 5.64 -17.46 0.57
N GLU A 13 6.03 -18.68 0.94
CA GLU A 13 5.90 -19.21 2.30
C GLU A 13 6.72 -18.43 3.33
N SER A 14 7.86 -17.88 2.91
CA SER A 14 8.74 -17.04 3.75
C SER A 14 8.34 -15.57 3.81
N MET A 15 7.20 -15.19 3.21
CA MET A 15 6.77 -13.79 3.12
C MET A 15 6.51 -13.19 4.52
N VAL A 16 7.15 -12.06 4.79
CA VAL A 16 6.98 -11.27 6.01
C VAL A 16 6.47 -9.88 5.63
N LEU A 17 5.44 -9.40 6.32
CA LEU A 17 4.91 -8.06 6.15
C LEU A 17 5.88 -7.04 6.77
N LEU A 18 6.31 -6.06 5.99
CA LEU A 18 7.05 -4.90 6.49
C LEU A 18 6.05 -3.79 6.83
N VAL A 19 6.15 -3.29 8.05
CA VAL A 19 5.24 -2.29 8.59
C VAL A 19 6.04 -1.05 8.99
N ASP A 20 5.66 0.10 8.46
CA ASP A 20 6.37 1.34 8.73
C ASP A 20 6.46 1.64 10.24
N THR A 21 7.63 2.08 10.69
CA THR A 21 7.89 2.37 12.11
C THR A 21 7.07 3.54 12.66
N ARG A 22 6.47 4.38 11.82
CA ARG A 22 5.60 5.51 12.21
C ARG A 22 4.16 5.08 12.52
N GLU A 23 3.70 3.92 12.02
CA GLU A 23 2.36 3.40 12.30
C GLU A 23 2.19 3.14 13.81
N GLN A 24 1.13 3.66 14.42
CA GLN A 24 0.97 3.60 15.88
C GLN A 24 0.38 2.24 16.33
N PRO A 25 0.87 1.64 17.43
CA PRO A 25 0.47 0.29 17.89
C PRO A 25 -0.90 0.29 18.61
N THR A 26 -1.93 0.76 17.92
CA THR A 26 -3.32 0.82 18.40
C THR A 26 -4.01 -0.54 18.34
N LYS A 27 -5.22 -0.66 18.92
CA LYS A 27 -6.04 -1.87 18.75
C LYS A 27 -6.34 -2.15 17.28
N ARG A 28 -6.76 -1.13 16.51
CA ARG A 28 -7.06 -1.27 15.07
C ARG A 28 -5.83 -1.70 14.26
N PHE A 29 -4.66 -1.22 14.64
CA PHE A 29 -3.40 -1.67 14.05
C PHE A 29 -3.19 -3.16 14.31
N LYS A 30 -3.34 -3.63 15.56
CA LYS A 30 -3.21 -5.06 15.90
C LYS A 30 -4.23 -5.93 15.15
N ASP A 31 -5.50 -5.51 15.13
CA ASP A 31 -6.57 -6.21 14.40
C ASP A 31 -6.23 -6.31 12.88
N ARG A 32 -5.61 -5.28 12.31
CA ARG A 32 -5.14 -5.27 10.91
C ARG A 32 -4.00 -6.25 10.67
N LEU A 33 -3.00 -6.27 11.55
CA LEU A 33 -1.88 -7.20 11.43
C LEU A 33 -2.35 -8.65 11.58
N GLU A 34 -3.21 -8.93 12.54
CA GLU A 34 -3.80 -10.26 12.73
C GLU A 34 -4.61 -10.70 11.50
N SER A 35 -5.46 -9.82 10.97
CA SER A 35 -6.26 -10.13 9.77
C SER A 35 -5.44 -10.29 8.49
N SER A 36 -4.21 -9.77 8.43
CA SER A 36 -3.28 -10.06 7.33
C SER A 36 -2.86 -11.54 7.32
N GLY A 37 -2.76 -12.18 8.49
CA GLY A 37 -2.32 -13.56 8.62
C GLY A 37 -0.85 -13.79 8.25
N LEU A 38 -0.04 -12.73 8.18
CA LEU A 38 1.40 -12.82 7.94
C LEU A 38 2.20 -12.54 9.22
N PRO A 39 3.38 -13.14 9.39
CA PRO A 39 4.38 -12.59 10.30
C PRO A 39 4.73 -11.17 9.84
N TYR A 40 5.07 -10.28 10.78
CA TYR A 40 5.39 -8.89 10.47
C TYR A 40 6.65 -8.42 11.17
N GLU A 41 7.29 -7.43 10.57
CA GLU A 41 8.44 -6.71 11.10
C GLU A 41 8.22 -5.20 11.01
N ARG A 42 8.65 -4.49 12.05
CA ARG A 42 8.67 -3.02 12.05
C ARG A 42 9.92 -2.55 11.33
N HIS A 43 9.74 -1.85 10.21
CA HIS A 43 10.82 -1.39 9.34
C HIS A 43 10.58 0.06 8.92
N LYS A 44 11.62 0.86 8.70
CA LYS A 44 11.43 2.23 8.21
C LYS A 44 11.26 2.18 6.68
N LEU A 45 10.10 2.57 6.17
CA LEU A 45 9.86 2.69 4.74
C LEU A 45 10.08 4.13 4.29
N ASP A 46 10.70 4.32 3.13
CA ASP A 46 10.89 5.66 2.57
C ASP A 46 9.58 6.24 2.01
N VAL A 47 8.68 5.36 1.55
CA VAL A 47 7.32 5.65 1.06
C VAL A 47 6.38 4.52 1.48
N GLY A 48 5.11 4.84 1.74
CA GLY A 48 4.11 3.84 2.10
C GLY A 48 4.11 3.48 3.58
N ASP A 49 3.04 2.81 4.00
CA ASP A 49 2.89 2.28 5.36
C ASP A 49 3.23 0.80 5.45
N TYR A 50 3.08 0.07 4.34
CA TYR A 50 3.29 -1.38 4.27
C TYR A 50 4.04 -1.81 3.01
N SER A 51 4.88 -2.82 3.14
CA SER A 51 5.44 -3.61 2.04
C SER A 51 5.71 -5.03 2.53
N CYS A 52 6.55 -5.80 1.86
CA CYS A 52 6.93 -7.14 2.28
C CYS A 52 8.40 -7.46 2.01
N LYS A 53 8.86 -8.55 2.60
CA LYS A 53 10.10 -9.21 2.22
C LYS A 53 9.90 -10.71 2.15
N CYS A 54 10.80 -11.41 1.47
CA CYS A 54 10.86 -12.87 1.45
C CYS A 54 12.32 -13.35 1.42
N ILE A 55 12.53 -14.65 1.54
CA ILE A 55 13.81 -15.29 1.32
C ILE A 55 13.86 -15.84 -0.10
N LEU A 56 14.86 -15.44 -0.89
CA LEU A 56 15.08 -15.94 -2.24
C LEU A 56 15.66 -17.36 -2.22
N PRO A 57 15.65 -18.10 -3.36
CA PRO A 57 16.15 -19.47 -3.39
C PRO A 57 17.62 -19.62 -2.98
N GLY A 58 18.41 -18.56 -3.13
CA GLY A 58 19.81 -18.50 -2.66
C GLY A 58 19.99 -18.30 -1.14
N GLY A 59 18.91 -18.06 -0.40
CA GLY A 59 18.92 -17.82 1.05
C GLY A 59 18.98 -16.35 1.46
N ASP A 60 19.19 -15.43 0.51
CA ASP A 60 19.22 -13.99 0.79
C ASP A 60 17.82 -13.44 1.05
N ALA A 61 17.73 -12.50 2.01
CA ALA A 61 16.51 -11.74 2.23
C ALA A 61 16.34 -10.68 1.14
N PHE A 62 15.16 -10.66 0.52
CA PHE A 62 14.79 -9.70 -0.50
C PHE A 62 13.71 -8.76 0.01
N ASP A 63 14.05 -7.48 0.11
CA ASP A 63 13.16 -6.40 0.49
C ASP A 63 12.40 -5.87 -0.74
N PHE A 64 11.07 -5.89 -0.67
CA PHE A 64 10.19 -5.51 -1.77
C PHE A 64 9.71 -4.06 -1.71
N SER A 65 10.14 -3.28 -0.72
CA SER A 65 9.71 -1.88 -0.51
C SER A 65 10.09 -0.92 -1.63
N SER A 66 11.12 -1.26 -2.41
CA SER A 66 11.50 -0.53 -3.64
C SER A 66 10.68 -0.92 -4.87
N LYS A 67 9.76 -1.89 -4.76
CA LYS A 67 8.96 -2.41 -5.88
C LYS A 67 7.48 -2.13 -5.71
N ALA A 68 6.92 -2.40 -4.54
CA ALA A 68 5.52 -2.11 -4.26
C ALA A 68 5.30 -1.76 -2.78
N VAL A 69 4.43 -0.78 -2.55
CA VAL A 69 4.02 -0.35 -1.23
C VAL A 69 2.51 -0.11 -1.17
N VAL A 70 1.93 -0.29 0.01
CA VAL A 70 0.56 0.12 0.32
C VAL A 70 0.61 1.34 1.24
N GLU A 71 0.00 2.43 0.80
CA GLU A 71 -0.25 3.65 1.57
C GLU A 71 -1.70 3.58 2.07
N ARG A 72 -1.94 3.70 3.37
CA ARG A 72 -3.26 3.52 3.96
C ARG A 72 -3.80 4.85 4.49
N LYS A 73 -5.10 5.07 4.29
CA LYS A 73 -5.85 6.20 4.87
C LYS A 73 -7.09 5.71 5.60
N MET A 74 -7.40 6.34 6.73
CA MET A 74 -8.50 5.96 7.61
C MET A 74 -9.87 6.21 7.00
N ASP A 75 -9.97 7.24 6.19
CA ASP A 75 -11.18 7.68 5.53
C ASP A 75 -10.85 8.71 4.44
N LEU A 76 -11.87 9.14 3.70
CA LEU A 76 -11.78 10.23 2.73
C LEU A 76 -11.46 11.58 3.36
N GLY A 77 -11.74 11.78 4.65
CA GLY A 77 -11.39 13.02 5.36
C GLY A 77 -9.88 13.18 5.53
N GLU A 78 -9.19 12.09 5.90
CA GLU A 78 -7.72 12.03 5.92
C GLU A 78 -7.17 12.25 4.51
N LEU A 79 -7.73 11.56 3.51
CA LEU A 79 -7.30 11.72 2.12
C LEU A 79 -7.50 13.16 1.59
N CYS A 80 -8.60 13.82 1.96
CA CYS A 80 -8.82 15.23 1.64
C CYS A 80 -7.76 16.14 2.28
N THR A 81 -7.25 15.77 3.46
CA THR A 81 -6.16 16.50 4.13
C THR A 81 -4.87 16.33 3.34
N CYS A 82 -4.57 15.10 2.89
CA CYS A 82 -3.45 14.80 2.00
C CYS A 82 -3.51 15.59 0.68
N PHE A 83 -4.68 15.69 0.03
CA PHE A 83 -4.80 16.43 -1.23
C PHE A 83 -5.02 17.94 -1.08
N GLY A 84 -5.30 18.40 0.14
CA GLY A 84 -5.48 19.80 0.48
C GLY A 84 -4.23 20.36 1.17
N LYS A 85 -4.26 20.42 2.49
CA LYS A 85 -3.25 21.09 3.31
C LYS A 85 -1.87 20.44 3.20
N GLU A 86 -1.81 19.12 3.09
CA GLU A 86 -0.56 18.36 3.07
C GLU A 86 -0.11 17.98 1.65
N ARG A 87 -0.76 18.54 0.63
CA ARG A 87 -0.53 18.18 -0.77
C ARG A 87 0.95 18.20 -1.18
N PRO A 88 1.75 19.23 -0.86
CA PRO A 88 3.16 19.23 -1.24
C PRO A 88 3.95 18.08 -0.60
N ARG A 89 3.57 17.64 0.61
CA ARG A 89 4.21 16.50 1.26
C ARG A 89 3.80 15.19 0.58
N PHE A 90 2.50 15.03 0.33
CA PHE A 90 1.96 13.83 -0.30
C PHE A 90 2.50 13.68 -1.73
N GLU A 91 2.57 14.74 -2.52
CA GLU A 91 3.17 14.72 -3.86
C GLU A 91 4.63 14.27 -3.84
N ARG A 92 5.44 14.74 -2.88
CA ARG A 92 6.85 14.30 -2.74
C ARG A 92 7.01 12.81 -2.45
N GLU A 93 6.08 12.21 -1.69
CA GLU A 93 6.11 10.77 -1.42
C GLU A 93 5.86 9.97 -2.71
N PHE A 94 4.93 10.41 -3.55
CA PHE A 94 4.67 9.80 -4.86
C PHE A 94 5.78 10.07 -5.89
N GLU A 95 6.41 11.24 -5.85
CA GLU A 95 7.58 11.54 -6.69
C GLU A 95 8.74 10.60 -6.38
N ARG A 96 9.05 10.39 -5.10
CA ARG A 96 10.08 9.43 -4.67
C ARG A 96 9.75 8.01 -5.11
N ALA A 97 8.50 7.57 -4.94
CA ALA A 97 8.08 6.25 -5.39
C ALA A 97 8.28 6.09 -6.91
N ARG A 98 7.87 7.10 -7.69
CA ARG A 98 8.06 7.09 -9.15
C ARG A 98 9.54 7.05 -9.54
N GLU A 99 10.39 7.84 -8.88
CA GLU A 99 11.84 7.84 -9.11
C GLU A 99 12.49 6.48 -8.82
N ALA A 100 12.01 5.78 -7.78
CA ALA A 100 12.45 4.43 -7.44
C ALA A 100 11.82 3.33 -8.31
N GLY A 101 10.81 3.66 -9.13
CA GLY A 101 10.01 2.67 -9.86
C GLY A 101 9.07 1.86 -8.96
N THR A 102 8.78 2.35 -7.76
CA THR A 102 7.90 1.72 -6.77
C THR A 102 6.43 1.96 -7.14
N LYS A 103 5.65 0.89 -7.23
CA LYS A 103 4.19 0.97 -7.35
C LYS A 103 3.56 1.36 -6.02
N VAL A 104 2.64 2.31 -6.05
CA VAL A 104 1.89 2.73 -4.86
C VAL A 104 0.42 2.33 -4.98
N TYR A 105 -0.02 1.53 -4.00
CA TYR A 105 -1.43 1.20 -3.78
C TYR A 105 -1.97 2.06 -2.64
N LEU A 106 -2.90 2.96 -2.95
CA LEU A 106 -3.59 3.76 -1.96
C LEU A 106 -4.85 3.03 -1.50
N LEU A 107 -4.90 2.65 -0.22
CA LEU A 107 -6.03 1.95 0.38
C LEU A 107 -6.78 2.89 1.34
N VAL A 108 -8.05 3.17 1.04
CA VAL A 108 -8.89 4.08 1.84
C VAL A 108 -9.98 3.28 2.57
N GLU A 109 -9.99 3.38 3.89
CA GLU A 109 -10.95 2.67 4.72
C GLU A 109 -12.32 3.38 4.85
N GLY A 110 -13.38 2.60 5.06
CA GLY A 110 -14.70 3.07 5.51
C GLY A 110 -15.51 3.87 4.49
N ASP A 111 -14.97 4.12 3.31
CA ASP A 111 -15.55 4.97 2.27
C ASP A 111 -15.57 4.31 0.90
N ASN A 112 -16.11 5.02 -0.09
CA ASN A 112 -16.25 4.56 -1.47
C ASN A 112 -16.41 5.76 -2.43
N TRP A 113 -16.51 5.45 -3.73
CA TRP A 113 -16.70 6.46 -4.76
C TRP A 113 -18.01 7.24 -4.60
N GLU A 114 -19.11 6.58 -4.22
CA GLU A 114 -20.39 7.25 -4.04
C GLU A 114 -20.29 8.34 -2.97
N LYS A 115 -19.53 8.11 -1.90
CA LYS A 115 -19.26 9.14 -0.91
C LYS A 115 -18.33 10.23 -1.43
N ALA A 116 -17.28 9.88 -2.18
CA ALA A 116 -16.36 10.85 -2.76
C ALA A 116 -17.08 11.83 -3.71
N TYR A 117 -17.87 11.31 -4.66
CA TYR A 117 -18.61 12.14 -5.62
C TYR A 117 -19.70 13.00 -4.96
N ASN A 118 -20.36 12.48 -3.91
CA ASN A 118 -21.44 13.18 -3.21
C ASN A 118 -20.96 14.06 -2.05
N GLY A 119 -19.65 14.15 -1.79
CA GLY A 119 -19.13 14.96 -0.67
C GLY A 119 -19.46 14.43 0.71
N LYS A 120 -19.67 13.13 0.87
CA LYS A 120 -20.05 12.50 2.15
C LYS A 120 -18.81 12.17 2.99
N TYR A 121 -18.09 13.21 3.41
CA TYR A 121 -16.92 13.15 4.28
C TYR A 121 -16.80 14.45 5.10
N ARG A 122 -15.94 14.47 6.13
CA ARG A 122 -15.88 15.59 7.09
C ARG A 122 -15.17 16.85 6.57
N SER A 123 -14.35 16.72 5.54
CA SER A 123 -13.56 17.82 4.98
C SER A 123 -14.41 18.83 4.20
N LEU A 124 -13.97 20.08 4.14
CA LEU A 124 -14.54 21.14 3.30
C LEU A 124 -14.01 21.11 1.85
N LEU A 125 -13.10 20.20 1.52
CA LEU A 125 -12.61 20.03 0.15
C LEU A 125 -13.79 19.66 -0.77
N LYS A 126 -13.98 20.41 -1.85
CA LYS A 126 -15.07 20.16 -2.80
C LYS A 126 -14.93 18.76 -3.42
N PRO A 127 -16.05 18.02 -3.62
CA PRO A 127 -16.03 16.69 -4.25
C PRO A 127 -15.29 16.65 -5.58
N GLN A 128 -15.51 17.67 -6.43
CA GLN A 128 -14.83 17.77 -7.72
C GLN A 128 -13.30 17.87 -7.56
N ALA A 129 -12.82 18.59 -6.54
CA ALA A 129 -11.39 18.75 -6.29
C ALA A 129 -10.75 17.47 -5.73
N LEU A 130 -11.47 16.73 -4.89
CA LEU A 130 -11.03 15.41 -4.39
C LEU A 130 -10.90 14.42 -5.55
N VAL A 131 -11.96 14.24 -6.35
CA VAL A 131 -11.97 13.32 -7.49
C VAL A 131 -10.89 13.68 -8.50
N ALA A 132 -10.79 14.97 -8.88
CA ALA A 132 -9.74 15.43 -9.79
C ALA A 132 -8.31 15.18 -9.25
N SER A 133 -8.12 15.25 -7.92
CA SER A 133 -6.82 14.95 -7.32
C SER A 133 -6.49 13.46 -7.35
N ILE A 134 -7.48 12.60 -7.06
CA ILE A 134 -7.31 11.14 -7.17
C ILE A 134 -6.92 10.76 -8.61
N ASP A 135 -7.67 11.25 -9.60
CA ASP A 135 -7.42 10.91 -11.00
C ASP A 135 -6.10 11.51 -11.52
N ALA A 136 -5.71 12.71 -11.05
CA ALA A 136 -4.41 13.27 -11.36
C ALA A 136 -3.26 12.40 -10.83
N PHE A 137 -3.37 11.86 -9.61
CA PHE A 137 -2.34 10.97 -9.04
C PHE A 137 -2.29 9.62 -9.75
N ARG A 138 -3.45 9.06 -10.13
CA ARG A 138 -3.53 7.88 -11.00
C ARG A 138 -2.79 8.11 -12.31
N ALA A 139 -3.07 9.21 -13.01
CA ALA A 139 -2.48 9.52 -14.30
C ALA A 139 -0.98 9.84 -14.22
N ARG A 140 -0.53 10.56 -13.20
CA ARG A 140 0.86 11.02 -13.09
C ARG A 140 1.81 9.98 -12.51
N TYR A 141 1.32 9.14 -11.60
CA TYR A 141 2.15 8.23 -10.80
C TYR A 141 1.76 6.75 -10.94
N GLY A 142 0.70 6.43 -11.68
CA GLY A 142 0.22 5.05 -11.79
C GLY A 142 -0.40 4.51 -10.50
N MET A 143 -0.76 5.41 -9.56
CA MET A 143 -1.35 5.05 -8.27
C MET A 143 -2.58 4.17 -8.46
N GLN A 144 -2.62 3.03 -7.80
CA GLN A 144 -3.86 2.24 -7.68
C GLN A 144 -4.65 2.72 -6.47
N LEU A 145 -5.97 2.71 -6.55
CA LEU A 145 -6.84 3.12 -5.44
C LEU A 145 -7.88 2.05 -5.19
N ASP A 146 -7.89 1.55 -3.96
CA ASP A 146 -8.89 0.64 -3.44
C ASP A 146 -9.61 1.24 -2.24
N PHE A 147 -10.89 0.90 -2.14
CA PHE A 147 -11.72 1.21 -0.99
C PHE A 147 -12.06 -0.07 -0.26
N CYS A 148 -12.00 -0.06 1.07
CA CYS A 148 -12.35 -1.23 1.85
C CYS A 148 -12.95 -0.87 3.21
N LYS A 149 -13.54 -1.86 3.89
CA LYS A 149 -13.88 -1.70 5.30
C LYS A 149 -12.64 -1.90 6.18
N PRO A 150 -12.55 -1.27 7.36
CA PRO A 150 -11.41 -1.43 8.27
C PRO A 150 -11.06 -2.89 8.61
N GLU A 151 -12.06 -3.73 8.77
CA GLU A 151 -11.89 -5.16 9.05
C GLU A 151 -11.32 -5.98 7.89
N THR A 152 -11.36 -5.43 6.67
CA THR A 152 -10.84 -6.07 5.45
C THR A 152 -9.43 -5.61 5.09
N THR A 153 -8.97 -4.49 5.67
CA THR A 153 -7.70 -3.84 5.31
C THR A 153 -6.50 -4.79 5.38
N GLY A 154 -6.37 -5.57 6.46
CA GLY A 154 -5.22 -6.47 6.63
C GLY A 154 -5.13 -7.54 5.54
N ARG A 155 -6.29 -8.11 5.16
CA ARG A 155 -6.37 -9.10 4.08
C ARG A 155 -6.00 -8.49 2.73
N LEU A 156 -6.51 -7.29 2.42
CA LEU A 156 -6.17 -6.61 1.16
C LEU A 156 -4.70 -6.22 1.07
N ILE A 157 -4.09 -5.74 2.16
CA ILE A 157 -2.64 -5.48 2.19
C ILE A 157 -1.86 -6.74 1.82
N ARG A 158 -2.20 -7.89 2.44
CA ARG A 158 -1.57 -9.17 2.09
C ARG A 158 -1.82 -9.50 0.61
N ASP A 159 -3.06 -9.48 0.16
CA ASP A 159 -3.42 -9.99 -1.17
C ASP A 159 -2.75 -9.16 -2.29
N ILE A 160 -2.68 -7.83 -2.12
CA ILE A 160 -1.96 -6.92 -3.03
C ILE A 160 -0.46 -7.27 -3.06
N LEU A 161 0.19 -7.29 -1.90
CA LEU A 161 1.64 -7.50 -1.81
C LEU A 161 2.04 -8.93 -2.24
N TYR A 162 1.24 -9.92 -1.88
CA TYR A 162 1.44 -11.32 -2.28
C TYR A 162 1.39 -11.44 -3.80
N ARG A 163 0.41 -10.81 -4.45
CA ARG A 163 0.28 -10.86 -5.91
C ARG A 163 1.44 -10.14 -6.59
N GLU A 164 1.77 -8.93 -6.16
CA GLU A 164 2.89 -8.17 -6.73
C GLU A 164 4.22 -8.93 -6.58
N LEU A 165 4.50 -9.51 -5.42
CA LEU A 165 5.70 -10.30 -5.20
C LEU A 165 5.72 -11.56 -6.08
N LYS A 166 4.60 -12.29 -6.17
CA LYS A 166 4.53 -13.52 -6.97
C LYS A 166 4.75 -13.26 -8.45
N GLU A 167 4.07 -12.26 -9.02
CA GLU A 167 4.23 -11.90 -10.43
C GLU A 167 5.65 -11.38 -10.71
N TYR A 168 6.26 -10.64 -9.77
CA TYR A 168 7.66 -10.21 -9.88
C TYR A 168 8.61 -11.41 -9.94
N LEU A 169 8.48 -12.38 -9.03
CA LEU A 169 9.32 -13.58 -9.00
C LEU A 169 9.13 -14.46 -10.24
N GLN A 170 7.91 -14.53 -10.78
CA GLN A 170 7.63 -15.24 -12.05
C GLN A 170 8.23 -14.54 -13.27
N GLY A 171 8.36 -13.22 -13.23
CA GLY A 171 8.98 -12.41 -14.28
C GLY A 171 10.51 -12.26 -14.16
N CYS A 172 11.13 -12.73 -13.09
CA CYS A 172 12.59 -12.77 -12.97
C CYS A 172 13.15 -13.86 -13.89
N GLU A 173 13.87 -13.46 -14.95
CA GLU A 173 14.57 -14.36 -15.88
C GLU A 173 15.94 -14.84 -15.38
#